data_AF-A0A2W7AV93-F1
#
_entry.id   AF-A0A2W7AV93-F1
#
_cell.length_a   1.000
_cell.length_b   1.000
_cell.length_c   1.000
_cell.angle_alpha   90.00
_cell.angle_beta   90.00
_cell.angle_gamma   90.00
#
_symmetry.space_group_name_H-M   'P 1'
#
loop_
_entity.id
_entity.type
_entity.pdbx_description
1 polymer ?
#
loop_
_entity_poly.entity_id
_entity_poly.type
_entity_poly.pdbx_seq_one_letter_code
_entity_poly.pdbx_strand_id
1 'polypeptide(L)'
;MKLLKLPWLMAYAGIVLLACQSWTLPGWADSPPAVQTSEQLAGTWQVELGDQTGMIVITPTGQVYILNKTAEGEMKAVEIGRVVQKLSPTATLPSNAKVTSLAERFIQQSIQAKQSEAKQYIGSMNRSEQALFLETDRFTTSLNALGFGIKPETENYRYRIFLLQNPRTNRPEFKKAVWSIALPKKPNLKSYAGVVWVTNTTKTNESTTATILCESNQPTAQIPPAPTFQSGENGLEANCPKGFSLLQLR
;
A
#
# COMPACT_ATOMS: atom_id res chain seq x y z
N MET A 1 -82.22 -19.70 65.10
CA MET A 1 -81.16 -19.20 64.21
C MET A 1 -79.82 -19.66 64.79
N LYS A 2 -79.04 -20.41 63.99
CA LYS A 2 -77.75 -21.06 64.32
C LYS A 2 -77.77 -22.12 65.42
N LEU A 3 -77.30 -23.33 65.08
CA LEU A 3 -76.19 -24.00 65.75
C LEU A 3 -75.82 -25.31 65.02
N LEU A 4 -74.52 -25.45 64.78
CA LEU A 4 -73.66 -26.63 64.73
C LEU A 4 -74.22 -27.97 64.20
N LYS A 5 -73.47 -28.57 63.25
CA LYS A 5 -73.10 -30.01 63.24
C LYS A 5 -72.04 -30.29 62.15
N LEU A 6 -70.84 -30.67 62.60
CA LEU A 6 -69.94 -31.64 61.95
C LEU A 6 -70.29 -33.04 62.56
N PRO A 7 -69.73 -34.21 62.16
CA PRO A 7 -68.83 -34.61 61.04
C PRO A 7 -69.23 -35.98 60.40
N TRP A 8 -68.29 -36.68 59.70
CA TRP A 8 -68.27 -38.10 59.22
C TRP A 8 -68.95 -38.34 57.84
N LEU A 9 -68.46 -39.11 56.85
CA LEU A 9 -67.48 -40.21 56.71
C LEU A 9 -67.07 -40.36 55.22
N MET A 10 -65.81 -40.78 54.99
CA MET A 10 -65.31 -41.77 54.00
C MET A 10 -66.06 -42.01 52.68
N ALA A 11 -65.33 -41.97 51.55
CA ALA A 11 -65.22 -43.13 50.65
C ALA A 11 -64.08 -42.97 49.62
N TYR A 12 -63.27 -44.02 49.56
CA TYR A 12 -62.22 -44.31 48.60
C TYR A 12 -62.76 -44.53 47.18
N ALA A 13 -61.98 -44.14 46.18
CA ALA A 13 -61.78 -44.94 44.96
C ALA A 13 -60.42 -44.57 44.36
N GLY A 14 -59.48 -45.52 44.43
CA GLY A 14 -58.18 -45.40 43.79
C GLY A 14 -58.22 -45.70 42.30
N ILE A 15 -57.15 -45.32 41.60
CA ILE A 15 -56.33 -46.15 40.68
C ILE A 15 -55.05 -45.34 40.36
N VAL A 16 -54.01 -45.61 41.15
CA VAL A 16 -52.75 -46.27 40.76
C VAL A 16 -52.11 -45.95 39.38
N LEU A 17 -50.89 -45.36 39.47
CA LEU A 17 -49.67 -45.49 38.63
C LEU A 17 -49.74 -44.97 37.17
N LEU A 18 -48.83 -44.11 36.70
CA LEU A 18 -47.37 -44.24 36.74
C LEU A 18 -46.63 -42.89 36.87
N ALA A 19 -45.51 -42.96 37.59
CA ALA A 19 -44.51 -41.91 37.75
C ALA A 19 -43.59 -41.80 36.52
N CYS A 20 -43.13 -40.58 36.22
CA CYS A 20 -41.69 -40.31 36.22
C CYS A 20 -41.45 -38.80 36.40
N GLN A 21 -40.68 -38.49 37.44
CA GLN A 21 -40.22 -37.15 37.78
C GLN A 21 -39.30 -36.61 36.67
N SER A 22 -39.45 -35.35 36.29
CA SER A 22 -38.31 -34.57 35.80
C SER A 22 -38.03 -33.47 36.81
N TRP A 23 -36.80 -33.49 37.29
CA TRP A 23 -36.23 -32.56 38.25
C TRP A 23 -36.13 -31.16 37.62
N THR A 24 -36.50 -30.14 38.38
CA THR A 24 -36.13 -28.76 38.09
C THR A 24 -34.66 -28.57 38.44
N LEU A 25 -33.83 -28.23 37.45
CA LEU A 25 -32.46 -27.79 37.68
C LEU A 25 -32.44 -26.27 38.00
N PRO A 26 -31.57 -25.81 38.91
CA PRO A 26 -31.41 -24.40 39.21
C PRO A 26 -30.69 -23.68 38.07
N GLY A 27 -31.07 -22.42 37.87
CA GLY A 27 -30.69 -21.63 36.70
C GLY A 27 -29.19 -21.38 36.53
N TRP A 28 -28.77 -21.51 35.28
CA TRP A 28 -27.76 -20.67 34.64
C TRP A 28 -28.23 -20.39 33.22
N ALA A 29 -29.06 -19.37 33.08
CA ALA A 29 -29.16 -18.66 31.81
C ALA A 29 -28.00 -17.66 31.81
N ASP A 30 -26.83 -18.09 31.35
CA ASP A 30 -25.82 -17.15 30.87
C ASP A 30 -26.48 -16.38 29.74
N SER A 31 -26.90 -15.16 30.05
CA SER A 31 -27.40 -14.24 29.05
C SER A 31 -26.26 -14.06 28.04
N PRO A 32 -26.50 -14.18 26.72
CA PRO A 32 -25.45 -13.84 25.77
C PRO A 32 -24.97 -12.42 26.06
N PRO A 33 -23.65 -12.14 26.02
CA PRO A 33 -23.15 -10.80 26.30
C PRO A 33 -23.89 -9.81 25.39
N ALA A 34 -24.49 -8.79 25.99
CA ALA A 34 -25.29 -7.80 25.27
C ALA A 34 -24.49 -7.29 24.06
N VAL A 35 -25.01 -7.57 22.86
CA VAL A 35 -24.46 -7.04 21.62
C VAL A 35 -24.63 -5.53 21.69
N GLN A 36 -23.54 -4.82 21.97
CA GLN A 36 -23.55 -3.36 21.98
C GLN A 36 -23.75 -2.88 20.53
N THR A 37 -24.91 -2.26 20.28
CA THR A 37 -25.29 -1.71 18.97
C THR A 37 -24.52 -0.42 18.69
N SER A 38 -24.43 -0.01 17.41
CA SER A 38 -23.79 1.26 16.99
C SER A 38 -24.30 2.49 17.75
N GLU A 39 -25.54 2.43 18.26
CA GLU A 39 -26.16 3.45 19.11
C GLU A 39 -25.39 3.69 20.43
N GLN A 40 -24.74 2.67 20.99
CA GLN A 40 -23.99 2.82 22.24
C GLN A 40 -22.61 3.46 22.04
N LEU A 41 -22.10 3.45 20.79
CA LEU A 41 -20.86 4.13 20.41
C LEU A 41 -21.13 5.51 19.78
N ALA A 42 -22.40 5.81 19.50
CA ALA A 42 -22.80 7.06 18.88
C ALA A 42 -22.45 8.25 19.78
N GLY A 43 -21.84 9.28 19.18
CA GLY A 43 -21.35 10.42 19.92
C GLY A 43 -20.26 11.16 19.19
N THR A 44 -19.87 12.30 19.76
CA THR A 44 -18.70 13.06 19.31
C THR A 44 -17.58 12.85 20.31
N TRP A 45 -16.47 12.32 19.83
CA TRP A 45 -15.29 11.97 20.60
C TRP A 45 -14.18 12.94 20.24
N GLN A 46 -13.62 13.64 21.22
CA GLN A 46 -12.41 14.42 20.99
C GLN A 46 -11.20 13.50 21.04
N VAL A 47 -10.31 13.62 20.05
CA VAL A 47 -9.11 12.80 19.94
C VAL A 47 -7.88 13.68 19.74
N GLU A 48 -6.77 13.27 20.32
CA GLU A 48 -5.46 13.89 20.10
C GLU A 48 -4.77 13.24 18.91
N LEU A 49 -4.28 14.07 17.99
CA LEU A 49 -3.60 13.71 16.74
C LEU A 49 -2.26 14.45 16.71
N GLY A 50 -1.29 13.98 17.49
CA GLY A 50 -0.05 14.72 17.73
C GLY A 50 -0.34 15.98 18.56
N ASP A 51 0.05 17.16 18.05
CA ASP A 51 -0.19 18.45 18.72
C ASP A 51 -1.56 19.07 18.41
N GLN A 52 -2.41 18.37 17.64
CA GLN A 52 -3.74 18.84 17.26
C GLN A 52 -4.85 18.02 17.92
N THR A 53 -5.99 18.64 18.14
CA THR A 53 -7.22 17.96 18.55
C THR A 53 -8.17 17.84 17.37
N GLY A 54 -8.61 16.62 17.05
CA GLY A 54 -9.67 16.36 16.10
C GLY A 54 -10.94 15.89 16.81
N MET A 55 -12.06 15.90 16.11
CA MET A 55 -13.28 15.24 16.59
C MET A 55 -13.63 14.07 15.69
N ILE A 56 -13.97 12.94 16.30
CA ILE A 56 -14.56 11.79 15.63
C ILE A 56 -16.04 11.78 15.94
N VAL A 57 -16.90 11.70 14.93
CA VAL A 57 -18.34 11.51 15.11
C VAL A 57 -18.71 10.11 14.69
N ILE A 58 -19.36 9.37 15.59
CA ILE A 58 -20.01 8.10 15.28
C ILE A 58 -21.51 8.35 15.29
N THR A 59 -22.19 8.10 14.18
CA THR A 59 -23.65 8.26 14.10
C THR A 59 -24.38 7.06 14.71
N PRO A 60 -25.66 7.19 15.07
CA PRO A 60 -26.48 6.04 15.49
C PRO A 60 -26.52 4.92 14.45
N THR A 61 -26.44 5.28 13.15
CA THR A 61 -26.38 4.33 12.03
C THR A 61 -25.01 3.64 11.86
N GLY A 62 -24.02 4.04 12.67
CA GLY A 62 -22.68 3.50 12.74
C GLY A 62 -21.66 4.20 11.83
N GLN A 63 -22.03 5.22 11.06
CA GLN A 63 -21.07 5.94 10.22
C GLN A 63 -20.07 6.71 11.06
N VAL A 64 -18.81 6.72 10.64
CA VAL A 64 -17.71 7.33 11.37
C VAL A 64 -17.13 8.46 10.51
N TYR A 65 -17.05 9.64 11.10
CA TYR A 65 -16.51 10.85 10.47
C TYR A 65 -15.37 11.41 11.30
N ILE A 66 -14.35 11.94 10.63
CA ILE A 66 -13.36 12.84 11.24
C ILE A 66 -13.76 14.26 10.88
N LEU A 67 -13.88 15.12 11.89
CA LEU A 67 -14.12 16.54 11.72
C LEU A 67 -12.81 17.30 11.92
N ASN A 68 -12.42 18.06 10.91
CA ASN A 68 -11.34 19.02 10.99
C ASN A 68 -11.89 20.45 10.89
N LYS A 69 -11.46 21.30 11.81
CA LYS A 69 -11.75 22.73 11.76
C LYS A 69 -10.76 23.41 10.83
N THR A 70 -11.25 24.02 9.76
CA THR A 70 -10.42 24.82 8.85
C THR A 70 -10.08 26.19 9.46
N ALA A 71 -9.06 26.86 8.92
CA ALA A 71 -8.63 28.18 9.39
C ALA A 71 -9.74 29.26 9.28
N GLU A 72 -10.71 29.03 8.41
CA GLU A 72 -11.88 29.90 8.19
C GLU A 72 -13.05 29.59 9.14
N GLY A 73 -12.89 28.59 10.02
CA GLY A 73 -13.93 28.16 10.97
C GLY A 73 -14.94 27.16 10.39
N GLU A 74 -14.84 26.81 9.10
CA GLU A 74 -15.67 25.79 8.47
C GLU A 74 -15.26 24.38 8.95
N MET A 75 -16.25 23.56 9.29
CA MET A 75 -16.06 22.18 9.72
C MET A 75 -16.13 21.24 8.53
N LYS A 76 -15.01 20.62 8.16
CA LYS A 76 -14.98 19.59 7.10
C LYS A 76 -15.08 18.21 7.72
N ALA A 77 -16.08 17.44 7.28
CA ALA A 77 -16.28 16.06 7.68
C ALA A 77 -15.70 15.12 6.61
N VAL A 78 -14.88 14.16 7.02
CA VAL A 78 -14.37 13.07 6.17
C VAL A 78 -14.93 11.76 6.69
N GLU A 79 -15.75 11.07 5.90
CA GLU A 79 -16.24 9.73 6.23
C GLU A 79 -15.09 8.72 6.14
N ILE A 80 -14.86 7.96 7.22
CA ILE A 80 -13.78 6.95 7.28
C ILE A 80 -14.32 5.51 7.30
N GLY A 81 -15.63 5.33 7.45
CA GLY A 81 -16.28 4.02 7.35
C GLY A 81 -17.51 3.88 8.24
N ARG A 82 -17.89 2.64 8.53
CA ARG A 82 -19.05 2.29 9.34
C ARG A 82 -18.72 1.22 10.37
N VAL A 83 -19.11 1.44 11.62
CA VAL A 83 -19.09 0.45 12.69
C VAL A 83 -20.17 -0.59 12.41
N VAL A 84 -19.74 -1.84 12.23
CA VAL A 84 -20.64 -2.97 11.95
C VAL A 84 -20.92 -3.79 13.21
N GLN A 85 -19.89 -4.07 14.01
CA GLN A 85 -20.03 -4.88 15.24
C GLN A 85 -18.92 -4.55 16.23
N LYS A 86 -19.25 -4.53 17.53
CA LYS A 86 -18.27 -4.51 18.62
C LYS A 86 -17.67 -5.92 18.79
N LEU A 87 -16.38 -6.07 18.54
CA LEU A 87 -15.70 -7.38 18.57
C LEU A 87 -15.16 -7.78 19.95
N SER A 88 -14.96 -6.84 20.86
CA SER A 88 -14.42 -7.09 22.20
C SER A 88 -14.93 -6.07 23.21
N PRO A 89 -15.20 -6.44 24.47
CA PRO A 89 -15.49 -5.51 25.55
C PRO A 89 -14.23 -4.74 26.01
N THR A 90 -13.03 -5.28 25.76
CA THR A 90 -11.76 -4.70 26.20
C THR A 90 -11.08 -3.97 25.04
N ALA A 91 -10.83 -2.67 25.23
CA ALA A 91 -10.18 -1.78 24.26
C ALA A 91 -8.65 -1.89 24.37
N THR A 92 -8.10 -3.07 24.12
CA THR A 92 -6.66 -3.24 23.96
C THR A 92 -6.34 -3.43 22.49
N LEU A 93 -5.36 -2.65 22.01
CA LEU A 93 -4.80 -2.93 20.71
C LEU A 93 -4.19 -4.35 20.76
N PRO A 94 -4.48 -5.23 19.80
CA PRO A 94 -3.84 -6.54 19.73
C PRO A 94 -2.33 -6.38 19.77
N SER A 95 -1.63 -7.25 20.52
CA SER A 95 -0.17 -7.15 20.69
C SER A 95 0.62 -7.26 19.38
N ASN A 96 0.00 -7.77 18.31
CA ASN A 96 0.55 -7.86 16.96
C ASN A 96 0.14 -6.72 16.02
N ALA A 97 -0.65 -5.74 16.49
CA ALA A 97 -1.13 -4.65 15.65
C ALA A 97 -0.04 -3.58 15.50
N LYS A 98 0.36 -3.32 14.25
CA LYS A 98 1.28 -2.24 13.92
C LYS A 98 0.50 -0.93 13.77
N VAL A 99 0.59 -0.05 14.76
CA VAL A 99 0.05 1.31 14.65
C VAL A 99 0.89 2.08 13.63
N THR A 100 0.26 2.59 12.58
CA THR A 100 0.87 3.58 11.69
C THR A 100 0.09 4.87 11.88
N SER A 101 0.74 5.91 12.35
CA SER A 101 0.07 7.20 12.56
C SER A 101 -0.36 7.82 11.23
N LEU A 102 -1.35 8.71 11.27
CA LEU A 102 -1.75 9.46 10.09
C LEU A 102 -0.59 10.31 9.53
N ALA A 103 0.24 10.86 10.41
CA ALA A 103 1.46 11.58 10.03
C ALA A 103 2.45 10.68 9.28
N GLU A 104 2.69 9.45 9.75
CA GLU A 104 3.53 8.49 9.05
C GLU A 104 2.96 8.12 7.68
N ARG A 105 1.64 7.93 7.56
CA ARG A 105 0.97 7.71 6.27
C ARG A 105 1.23 8.85 5.30
N PHE A 106 1.09 10.10 5.72
CA PHE A 106 1.35 11.26 4.86
C PHE A 106 2.82 11.36 4.44
N ILE A 107 3.77 11.05 5.33
CA ILE A 107 5.20 11.01 4.99
C ILE A 107 5.46 9.95 3.92
N GLN A 108 4.91 8.74 4.07
CA GLN A 108 5.08 7.67 3.09
C GLN A 108 4.44 8.03 1.74
N GLN A 109 3.25 8.61 1.73
CA GLN A 109 2.60 9.10 0.51
C GLN A 109 3.43 10.19 -0.19
N SER A 110 3.98 11.14 0.57
CA SER A 110 4.87 12.19 0.03
C SER A 110 6.13 11.60 -0.62
N ILE A 111 6.76 10.60 0.02
CA ILE A 111 7.92 9.90 -0.52
C ILE A 111 7.56 9.18 -1.82
N GLN A 112 6.44 8.45 -1.83
CA GLN A 112 5.97 7.73 -3.02
C GLN A 112 5.65 8.68 -4.18
N ALA A 113 4.99 9.81 -3.91
CA ALA A 113 4.71 10.83 -4.90
C ALA A 113 6.00 11.38 -5.53
N LYS A 114 7.01 11.74 -4.71
CA LYS A 114 8.32 12.19 -5.20
C LYS A 114 9.03 11.12 -6.03
N GLN A 115 8.95 9.85 -5.63
CA GLN A 115 9.55 8.75 -6.38
C GLN A 115 8.84 8.45 -7.71
N SER A 116 7.54 8.74 -7.81
CA SER A 116 6.78 8.55 -9.05
C SER A 116 7.29 9.44 -10.20
N GLU A 117 7.76 10.65 -9.87
CA GLU A 117 8.40 11.58 -10.81
C GLU A 117 9.62 10.94 -11.49
N ALA A 118 10.53 10.36 -10.69
CA ALA A 118 11.73 9.70 -11.22
C ALA A 118 11.40 8.50 -12.10
N LYS A 119 10.41 7.68 -11.72
CA LYS A 119 9.95 6.54 -12.53
C LYS A 119 9.43 7.00 -13.89
N GLN A 120 8.61 8.04 -13.91
CA GLN A 120 8.07 8.61 -15.15
C GLN A 120 9.17 9.18 -16.04
N TYR A 121 10.10 9.95 -15.46
CA TYR A 121 11.21 10.54 -16.21
C TYR A 121 12.09 9.45 -16.83
N ILE A 122 12.55 8.46 -16.05
CA ILE A 122 13.39 7.38 -16.58
C ILE A 122 12.63 6.55 -17.62
N GLY A 123 11.35 6.25 -17.40
CA GLY A 123 10.53 5.58 -18.42
C GLY A 123 10.41 6.39 -19.72
N SER A 124 10.29 7.72 -19.62
CA SER A 124 10.31 8.60 -20.79
C SER A 124 11.67 8.61 -21.47
N MET A 125 12.77 8.69 -20.72
CA MET A 125 14.12 8.63 -21.25
C MET A 125 14.36 7.34 -22.02
N ASN A 126 13.95 6.19 -21.47
CA ASN A 126 14.08 4.91 -22.14
C ASN A 126 13.33 4.89 -23.49
N ARG A 127 12.07 5.31 -23.52
CA ARG A 127 11.30 5.40 -24.79
C ARG A 127 11.95 6.35 -25.79
N SER A 128 12.52 7.46 -25.30
CA SER A 128 13.18 8.45 -26.14
C SER A 128 14.48 7.92 -26.74
N GLU A 129 15.29 7.21 -25.96
CA GLU A 129 16.50 6.54 -26.46
C GLU A 129 16.16 5.45 -27.48
N GLN A 130 15.07 4.69 -27.27
CA GLN A 130 14.60 3.72 -28.26
C GLN A 130 14.20 4.41 -29.57
N ALA A 131 13.42 5.50 -29.51
CA ALA A 131 13.01 6.26 -30.68
C ALA A 131 14.22 6.87 -31.42
N LEU A 132 15.13 7.51 -30.67
CA LEU A 132 16.36 8.09 -31.24
C LEU A 132 17.23 7.03 -31.91
N PHE A 133 17.32 5.83 -31.32
CA PHE A 133 18.06 4.72 -31.91
C PHE A 133 17.43 4.25 -33.22
N LEU A 134 16.10 4.18 -33.31
CA LEU A 134 15.39 3.85 -34.56
C LEU A 134 15.65 4.87 -35.68
N GLU A 135 15.82 6.15 -35.32
CA GLU A 135 16.07 7.22 -36.29
C GLU A 135 17.54 7.33 -36.71
N THR A 136 18.48 7.07 -35.79
CA THR A 136 19.89 7.45 -35.97
C THR A 136 20.89 6.30 -35.84
N ASP A 137 20.41 5.09 -35.48
CA ASP A 137 21.23 3.90 -35.19
C ASP A 137 22.28 4.15 -34.08
N ARG A 138 21.98 5.09 -33.17
CA ARG A 138 22.87 5.50 -32.07
C ARG A 138 22.07 5.97 -30.86
N PHE A 139 22.53 5.59 -29.68
CA PHE A 139 22.11 6.21 -28.42
C PHE A 139 22.81 7.54 -28.19
N THR A 140 22.33 8.31 -27.22
CA THR A 140 22.93 9.58 -26.83
C THR A 140 23.34 9.62 -25.36
N THR A 141 24.05 10.67 -24.98
CA THR A 141 24.25 11.06 -23.56
C THR A 141 23.66 12.44 -23.27
N SER A 142 23.08 13.08 -24.30
CA SER A 142 22.52 14.42 -24.22
C SER A 142 21.02 14.32 -23.92
N LEU A 143 20.63 14.81 -22.75
CA LEU A 143 19.21 14.95 -22.37
C LEU A 143 18.42 15.81 -23.38
N ASN A 144 19.07 16.83 -23.94
CA ASN A 144 18.43 17.71 -24.91
C ASN A 144 18.09 16.98 -26.23
N ALA A 145 18.91 15.98 -26.59
CA ALA A 145 18.69 15.18 -27.80
C ALA A 145 17.52 14.19 -27.66
N LEU A 146 17.00 13.96 -26.44
CA LEU A 146 15.86 13.07 -26.22
C LEU A 146 14.51 13.70 -26.58
N GLY A 147 14.42 15.01 -26.86
CA GLY A 147 13.24 15.61 -27.50
C GLY A 147 12.01 15.90 -26.63
N PHE A 148 12.06 15.70 -25.30
CA PHE A 148 10.87 15.81 -24.42
C PHE A 148 10.98 16.78 -23.24
N GLY A 149 11.86 17.79 -23.30
CA GLY A 149 11.96 18.78 -22.21
C GLY A 149 12.38 18.18 -20.86
N ILE A 150 13.06 17.03 -20.89
CA ILE A 150 13.57 16.34 -19.70
C ILE A 150 14.64 17.22 -19.08
N LYS A 151 14.30 17.83 -17.95
CA LYS A 151 15.23 18.69 -17.22
C LYS A 151 16.35 17.85 -16.61
N PRO A 152 17.62 18.28 -16.69
CA PRO A 152 18.73 17.60 -16.01
C PRO A 152 18.57 17.52 -14.50
N GLU A 153 17.84 18.46 -13.91
CA GLU A 153 17.48 18.45 -12.51
C GLU A 153 16.05 18.91 -12.30
N THR A 154 15.42 18.32 -11.30
CA THR A 154 14.16 18.76 -10.72
C THR A 154 14.39 19.10 -9.25
N GLU A 155 13.31 19.36 -8.52
CA GLU A 155 13.38 19.57 -7.08
C GLU A 155 13.89 18.30 -6.35
N ASN A 156 13.49 17.12 -6.83
CA ASN A 156 13.70 15.86 -6.12
C ASN A 156 14.84 15.02 -6.70
N TYR A 157 15.17 15.17 -7.99
CA TYR A 157 16.11 14.29 -8.67
C TYR A 157 17.09 15.02 -9.60
N ARG A 158 18.24 14.38 -9.82
CA ARG A 158 19.21 14.71 -10.88
C ARG A 158 19.28 13.56 -11.86
N TYR A 159 19.21 13.87 -13.14
CA TYR A 159 19.19 12.89 -14.22
C TYR A 159 20.51 12.90 -14.98
N ARG A 160 21.03 11.71 -15.29
CA ARG A 160 22.26 11.54 -16.07
C ARG A 160 22.12 10.35 -17.01
N ILE A 161 22.76 10.44 -18.16
CA ILE A 161 22.83 9.38 -19.15
C ILE A 161 24.28 8.94 -19.28
N PHE A 162 24.49 7.64 -19.35
CA PHE A 162 25.78 7.02 -19.49
C PHE A 162 25.74 5.99 -20.63
N LEU A 163 26.88 5.81 -21.28
CA LEU A 163 27.06 4.76 -22.28
C LEU A 163 27.91 3.64 -21.69
N LEU A 164 27.71 2.43 -22.21
CA LEU A 164 28.69 1.38 -21.97
C LEU A 164 30.02 1.74 -22.62
N GLN A 165 31.10 1.33 -21.96
CA GLN A 165 32.43 1.39 -22.55
C GLN A 165 32.72 0.07 -23.26
N ASN A 166 33.31 0.17 -24.44
CA ASN A 166 33.82 -1.00 -25.14
C ASN A 166 35.06 -1.52 -24.38
N PRO A 167 35.08 -2.78 -23.91
CA PRO A 167 36.14 -3.29 -23.07
C PRO A 167 37.50 -3.41 -23.78
N ARG A 168 37.52 -3.41 -25.12
CA ARG A 168 38.77 -3.49 -25.91
C ARG A 168 39.38 -2.12 -26.18
N THR A 169 38.55 -1.10 -26.40
CA THR A 169 39.02 0.25 -26.79
C THR A 169 38.91 1.27 -25.67
N ASN A 170 38.20 0.94 -24.59
CA ASN A 170 37.85 1.82 -23.48
C ASN A 170 37.14 3.11 -23.94
N ARG A 171 36.41 3.04 -25.06
CA ARG A 171 35.65 4.16 -25.63
C ARG A 171 34.13 3.95 -25.48
N PRO A 172 33.33 5.03 -25.43
CA PRO A 172 31.87 4.92 -25.39
C PRO A 172 31.30 4.16 -26.60
N GLU A 173 30.41 3.20 -26.36
CA GLU A 173 29.78 2.36 -27.37
C GLU A 173 28.32 2.75 -27.60
N PHE A 174 28.12 3.71 -28.50
CA PHE A 174 26.80 4.30 -28.81
C PHE A 174 25.80 3.33 -29.46
N LYS A 175 26.25 2.16 -29.93
CA LYS A 175 25.43 1.21 -30.70
C LYS A 175 25.01 -0.04 -29.93
N LYS A 176 25.34 -0.13 -28.63
CA LYS A 176 25.04 -1.33 -27.84
C LYS A 176 24.07 -1.10 -26.72
N ALA A 177 24.39 -0.18 -25.81
CA ALA A 177 23.47 0.16 -24.74
C ALA A 177 23.75 1.53 -24.17
N VAL A 178 22.69 2.09 -23.61
CA VAL A 178 22.67 3.32 -22.85
C VAL A 178 21.92 3.06 -21.56
N TRP A 179 22.28 3.79 -20.52
CA TRP A 179 21.56 3.72 -19.27
C TRP A 179 21.46 5.09 -18.63
N SER A 180 20.25 5.37 -18.18
CA SER A 180 19.84 6.63 -17.58
C SER A 180 19.63 6.41 -16.10
N ILE A 181 20.08 7.34 -15.27
CA ILE A 181 19.89 7.26 -13.82
C ILE A 181 19.19 8.50 -13.30
N ALA A 182 18.34 8.30 -12.29
CA ALA A 182 17.76 9.34 -11.48
C ALA A 182 18.30 9.22 -10.06
N LEU A 183 19.12 10.21 -9.66
CA LEU A 183 19.71 10.28 -8.33
C LEU A 183 18.91 11.24 -7.46
N PRO A 184 18.43 10.82 -6.28
CA PRO A 184 17.67 11.68 -5.39
C PRO A 184 18.54 12.81 -4.82
N LYS A 185 17.92 13.98 -4.67
CA LYS A 185 18.49 15.16 -4.01
C LYS A 185 18.08 15.27 -2.53
N LYS A 186 17.10 14.47 -2.11
CA LYS A 186 16.53 14.45 -0.76
C LYS A 186 16.72 13.09 -0.10
N PRO A 187 16.85 13.02 1.24
CA PRO A 187 16.97 11.74 1.94
C PRO A 187 15.70 10.89 1.78
N ASN A 188 15.82 9.59 2.07
CA ASN A 188 14.72 8.61 2.04
C ASN A 188 14.09 8.35 0.66
N LEU A 189 14.66 8.94 -0.40
CA LEU A 189 14.27 8.65 -1.77
C LEU A 189 15.17 7.58 -2.37
N LYS A 190 14.58 6.67 -3.14
CA LYS A 190 15.30 5.66 -3.92
C LYS A 190 15.90 6.26 -5.19
N SER A 191 16.97 5.65 -5.67
CA SER A 191 17.51 5.88 -7.02
C SER A 191 16.83 4.99 -8.03
N TYR A 192 16.80 5.43 -9.29
CA TYR A 192 16.27 4.66 -10.40
C TYR A 192 17.28 4.58 -11.53
N ALA A 193 17.30 3.45 -12.23
CA ALA A 193 18.13 3.25 -13.42
C ALA A 193 17.28 2.65 -14.53
N GLY A 194 17.29 3.26 -15.71
CA GLY A 194 16.69 2.73 -16.92
C GLY A 194 17.80 2.27 -17.84
N VAL A 195 17.69 1.06 -18.39
CA VAL A 195 18.67 0.54 -19.35
C VAL A 195 17.94 0.33 -20.66
N VAL A 196 18.56 0.78 -21.76
CA VAL A 196 18.12 0.50 -23.13
C VAL A 196 19.29 -0.13 -23.86
N TRP A 197 19.05 -1.23 -24.54
CA TRP A 197 20.08 -1.94 -25.27
C TRP A 197 19.56 -2.54 -26.56
N VAL A 198 20.50 -2.80 -27.46
CA VAL A 198 20.26 -3.49 -28.70
C VAL A 198 20.32 -5.01 -28.46
N THR A 199 19.28 -5.71 -28.89
CA THR A 199 19.20 -7.16 -28.85
C THR A 199 18.73 -7.68 -30.21
N ASN A 200 19.09 -8.92 -30.53
CA ASN A 200 18.66 -9.56 -31.77
C ASN A 200 17.66 -10.67 -31.44
N THR A 201 16.55 -10.70 -32.16
CA THR A 201 15.59 -11.80 -32.08
C THR A 201 16.22 -13.06 -32.66
N THR A 202 16.28 -14.13 -31.87
CA THR A 202 16.85 -15.43 -32.25
C THR A 202 16.17 -16.08 -33.47
N LYS A 203 14.97 -15.62 -33.81
CA LYS A 203 14.18 -16.13 -34.94
C LYS A 203 14.41 -15.40 -36.27
N THR A 204 14.66 -14.08 -36.25
CA THR A 204 14.75 -13.26 -37.48
C THR A 204 16.12 -12.62 -37.68
N ASN A 205 17.03 -12.69 -36.68
CA ASN A 205 18.30 -11.96 -36.66
C ASN A 205 18.14 -10.44 -36.87
N GLU A 206 16.93 -9.91 -36.66
CA GLU A 206 16.67 -8.49 -36.73
C GLU A 206 17.10 -7.82 -35.43
N SER A 207 17.76 -6.68 -35.59
CA SER A 207 18.19 -5.87 -34.46
C SER A 207 17.03 -5.02 -33.96
N THR A 208 16.72 -5.13 -32.68
CA THR A 208 15.70 -4.34 -32.00
C THR A 208 16.24 -3.78 -30.70
N THR A 209 15.52 -2.84 -30.09
CA THR A 209 15.88 -2.31 -28.77
C THR A 209 14.97 -2.87 -27.70
N ALA A 210 15.54 -3.21 -26.56
CA ALA A 210 14.82 -3.62 -25.36
C ALA A 210 15.15 -2.69 -24.19
N THR A 211 14.30 -2.68 -23.16
CA THR A 211 14.48 -1.81 -22.01
C THR A 211 14.03 -2.43 -20.69
N ILE A 212 14.67 -2.02 -19.60
CA ILE A 212 14.26 -2.30 -18.22
C ILE A 212 14.28 -1.02 -17.40
N LEU A 213 13.50 -1.03 -16.32
CA LEU A 213 13.54 -0.03 -15.26
C LEU A 213 13.90 -0.73 -13.95
N CYS A 214 14.85 -0.18 -13.23
CA CYS A 214 15.38 -0.70 -11.99
C CYS A 214 15.23 0.33 -10.88
N GLU A 215 14.92 -0.13 -9.67
CA GLU A 215 14.88 0.70 -8.47
C GLU A 215 15.89 0.25 -7.44
N SER A 216 16.50 1.18 -6.71
CA SER A 216 17.44 0.81 -5.66
C SER A 216 16.73 0.10 -4.50
N ASN A 217 17.39 -0.90 -3.92
CA ASN A 217 16.85 -1.66 -2.81
C ASN A 217 16.71 -0.80 -1.54
N GLN A 218 17.57 0.22 -1.41
CA GLN A 218 17.57 1.18 -0.31
C GLN A 218 17.66 2.61 -0.85
N PRO A 219 17.22 3.63 -0.08
CA PRO A 219 17.49 5.02 -0.42
C PRO A 219 18.98 5.28 -0.61
N THR A 220 19.36 5.87 -1.73
CA THR A 220 20.76 6.15 -2.07
C THR A 220 20.84 7.23 -3.12
N ALA A 221 21.85 8.09 -3.01
CA ALA A 221 22.22 9.07 -4.04
C ALA A 221 23.52 8.69 -4.78
N GLN A 222 24.02 7.47 -4.55
CA GLN A 222 25.23 6.98 -5.22
C GLN A 222 24.91 6.56 -6.65
N ILE A 223 25.84 6.88 -7.56
CA ILE A 223 25.80 6.39 -8.92
C ILE A 223 25.92 4.86 -8.88
N PRO A 224 24.96 4.11 -9.45
CA PRO A 224 25.07 2.65 -9.52
C PRO A 224 26.30 2.21 -10.33
N PRO A 225 26.74 0.95 -10.19
CA PRO A 225 27.67 0.35 -11.15
C PRO A 225 26.98 0.11 -12.50
N ALA A 226 27.76 0.01 -13.58
CA ALA A 226 27.22 -0.28 -14.92
C ALA A 226 26.35 -1.55 -14.94
N PRO A 227 25.31 -1.59 -15.78
CA PRO A 227 24.44 -2.75 -15.89
C PRO A 227 25.21 -3.90 -16.53
N THR A 228 24.86 -5.12 -16.14
CA THR A 228 25.43 -6.35 -16.70
C THR A 228 24.47 -6.97 -17.69
N PHE A 229 25.00 -7.70 -18.67
CA PHE A 229 24.20 -8.35 -19.71
C PHE A 229 24.47 -9.85 -19.73
N GLN A 230 23.45 -10.62 -20.09
CA GLN A 230 23.51 -12.07 -20.20
C GLN A 230 22.78 -12.53 -21.46
N SER A 231 23.10 -13.73 -21.94
CA SER A 231 22.32 -14.37 -22.98
C SER A 231 21.01 -14.90 -22.39
N GLY A 232 19.88 -14.49 -22.97
CA GLY A 232 18.54 -14.98 -22.69
C GLY A 232 17.92 -15.72 -23.88
N GLU A 233 16.71 -16.23 -23.70
CA GLU A 233 16.01 -17.03 -24.72
C GLU A 233 15.71 -16.23 -26.00
N ASN A 234 15.48 -14.91 -25.85
CA ASN A 234 15.14 -14.00 -26.95
C ASN A 234 16.30 -13.05 -27.33
N GLY A 235 17.54 -13.44 -27.03
CA GLY A 235 18.73 -12.65 -27.33
C GLY A 235 19.40 -12.10 -26.07
N LEU A 236 20.07 -10.95 -26.18
CA LEU A 236 20.76 -10.33 -25.05
C LEU A 236 19.74 -9.73 -24.08
N GLU A 237 19.91 -9.98 -22.79
CA GLU A 237 19.08 -9.43 -21.70
C GLU A 237 19.92 -8.62 -20.73
N ALA A 238 19.39 -7.48 -20.29
CA ALA A 238 20.03 -6.65 -19.27
C ALA A 238 19.58 -7.06 -17.86
N ASN A 239 20.52 -7.03 -16.91
CA ASN A 239 20.25 -7.15 -15.49
C ASN A 239 20.37 -5.79 -14.80
N CYS A 240 19.55 -5.58 -13.76
CA CYS A 240 19.68 -4.39 -12.93
C CYS A 240 21.07 -4.29 -12.29
N PRO A 241 21.60 -3.06 -12.09
CA PRO A 241 22.83 -2.86 -11.33
C PRO A 241 22.78 -3.52 -9.95
N LYS A 242 23.95 -3.89 -9.42
CA LYS A 242 24.05 -4.43 -8.06
C LYS A 242 23.43 -3.44 -7.05
N GLY A 243 22.55 -3.95 -6.19
CA GLY A 243 21.80 -3.14 -5.22
C GLY A 243 20.49 -2.54 -5.76
N PHE A 244 20.10 -2.91 -6.99
CA PHE A 244 18.83 -2.53 -7.60
C PHE A 244 18.01 -3.79 -7.95
N SER A 245 16.69 -3.63 -7.96
CA SER A 245 15.73 -4.65 -8.33
C SER A 245 14.92 -4.20 -9.54
N LEU A 246 14.50 -5.16 -10.37
CA LEU A 246 13.65 -4.89 -11.53
C LEU A 246 12.31 -4.34 -11.09
N LEU A 247 11.92 -3.19 -11.65
CA LEU A 247 10.61 -2.59 -11.43
C LEU A 247 9.66 -3.08 -12.51
N GLN A 248 8.67 -3.89 -12.13
CA GLN A 248 7.55 -4.16 -13.02
C GLN A 248 6.64 -2.93 -13.07
N LEU A 249 6.52 -2.33 -14.26
CA LEU A 249 5.49 -1.35 -14.55
C LEU A 249 4.15 -2.11 -14.58
N ARG A 250 3.39 -2.04 -13.47
CA ARG A 250 2.00 -2.52 -13.43
C ARG A 250 1.08 -1.53 -14.13
#